data_AF-T1AKG1-F1
#
_entry.id   AF-T1AKG1-F1
#
_cell.length_a   1.000
_cell.length_b   1.000
_cell.length_c   1.000
_cell.angle_alpha   90.00
_cell.angle_beta   90.00
_cell.angle_gamma   90.00
#
_symmetry.space_group_name_H-M   'P 1'
#
loop_
_entity.id
_entity.type
_entity.pdbx_description
1 polymer ?
#
loop_
_entity_poly.entity_id
_entity_poly.type
_entity_poly.pdbx_seq_one_letter_code
_entity_poly.pdbx_strand_id
1 'polypeptide(L)'
;FLSRRESFNPQIERAFEVPVTGGLPVALPMPWTGPLSFNATGTVIAYNKLSRIFRVFHRKHYFGGQADKIFTYDLATGASTQLVHWKGENTFPMWVGNTLYYASDRGANGVLNIWAKNLKTGVQHPVTDFPTYDVDWPSAGNTGIALSDGGKLYVYSFATRHVTRIPVTVPLTGSRTLP
;
A
#
# COMPACT_ATOMS: atom_id res chain seq x y z
N PHE A 1 -1.31 -3.64 13.13
CA PHE A 1 -1.01 -4.80 12.27
C PHE A 1 -2.30 -5.41 11.75
N LEU A 2 -2.22 -6.26 10.72
CA LEU A 2 -3.37 -6.96 10.13
C LEU A 2 -3.42 -8.41 10.60
N SER A 3 -4.60 -8.92 10.91
CA SER A 3 -4.79 -10.32 11.30
C SER A 3 -6.20 -10.83 10.97
N ARG A 4 -6.28 -12.13 10.68
CA ARG A 4 -7.54 -12.88 10.47
C ARG A 4 -8.09 -13.51 11.74
N ARG A 5 -7.44 -13.35 12.89
CA ARG A 5 -7.77 -14.10 14.13
C ARG A 5 -9.23 -14.01 14.59
N GLU A 6 -9.91 -12.92 14.26
CA GLU A 6 -11.31 -12.64 14.61
C GLU A 6 -12.23 -12.64 13.38
N SER A 7 -11.74 -13.15 12.24
CA SER A 7 -12.50 -13.21 11.00
C SER A 7 -13.01 -14.61 10.73
N PHE A 8 -14.32 -14.73 10.48
CA PHE A 8 -14.91 -15.98 9.98
C PHE A 8 -14.59 -16.23 8.50
N ASN A 9 -14.23 -15.17 7.75
CA ASN A 9 -13.92 -15.24 6.33
C ASN A 9 -12.39 -15.10 6.13
N PRO A 10 -11.71 -16.09 5.54
CA PRO A 10 -10.26 -16.07 5.35
C PRO A 10 -9.79 -15.00 4.36
N GLN A 11 -10.70 -14.31 3.66
CA GLN A 11 -10.38 -13.21 2.75
C GLN A 11 -10.46 -11.83 3.42
N ILE A 12 -10.96 -11.76 4.66
CA ILE A 12 -11.10 -10.52 5.41
C ILE A 12 -9.99 -10.43 6.47
N GLU A 13 -9.18 -9.39 6.36
CA GLU A 13 -8.27 -8.98 7.43
C GLU A 13 -8.97 -7.96 8.33
N ARG A 14 -8.59 -7.96 9.61
CA ARG A 14 -8.90 -6.87 10.55
C ARG A 14 -7.62 -6.16 10.95
N ALA A 15 -7.73 -4.85 11.20
CA ALA A 15 -6.62 -4.08 11.74
C ALA A 15 -6.69 -4.00 13.27
N PHE A 16 -5.52 -4.09 13.88
CA PHE A 16 -5.33 -3.98 15.31
C PHE A 16 -4.20 -3.00 15.64
N GLU A 17 -4.37 -2.25 16.72
CA GLU A 17 -3.35 -1.40 17.32
C GLU A 17 -2.79 -2.04 18.59
N VAL A 18 -1.54 -1.72 18.90
CA VAL A 18 -0.88 -2.14 20.14
C VAL A 18 -0.26 -0.90 20.76
N PRO A 19 -0.49 -0.63 22.05
CA PRO A 19 0.19 0.46 22.75
C PRO A 19 1.70 0.30 22.69
N VAL A 20 2.44 1.41 22.54
CA VAL A 20 3.92 1.40 22.52
C VAL A 20 4.49 0.88 23.84
N THR A 21 3.77 1.08 24.94
CA THR A 21 4.10 0.54 26.27
C THR A 21 3.92 -0.98 26.39
N GLY A 22 3.45 -1.65 25.33
CA GLY A 22 3.01 -3.04 25.37
C GLY A 22 1.57 -3.18 25.85
N GLY A 23 0.99 -4.37 25.64
CA GLY A 23 -0.38 -4.69 26.02
C GLY A 23 -1.10 -5.57 24.99
N LEU A 24 -2.39 -5.82 25.23
CA LEU A 24 -3.23 -6.58 24.31
C LEU A 24 -3.58 -5.74 23.07
N PRO A 25 -3.61 -6.35 21.87
CA PRO A 25 -4.02 -5.64 20.66
C PRO A 25 -5.50 -5.27 20.68
N VAL A 26 -5.83 -4.03 20.31
CA VAL A 26 -7.20 -3.50 20.21
C VAL A 26 -7.61 -3.41 18.75
N ALA A 27 -8.81 -3.89 18.42
CA ALA A 27 -9.32 -3.84 17.05
C ALA A 27 -9.67 -2.40 16.64
N LEU A 28 -9.34 -2.04 15.40
CA LEU A 28 -9.85 -0.81 14.78
C LEU A 28 -11.32 -0.98 14.35
N PRO A 29 -12.11 0.10 14.30
CA PRO A 29 -13.55 0.03 14.07
C PRO A 29 -13.97 -0.35 12.64
N MET A 30 -13.03 -0.39 11.69
CA MET A 30 -13.31 -0.80 10.32
C MET A 30 -13.66 -2.30 10.27
N PRO A 31 -14.77 -2.71 9.63
CA PRO A 31 -15.21 -4.10 9.65
C PRO A 31 -14.29 -5.07 8.87
N TRP A 32 -13.58 -4.54 7.87
CA TRP A 32 -12.62 -5.23 7.02
C TRP A 32 -11.61 -4.24 6.50
N THR A 33 -10.40 -4.72 6.23
CA THR A 33 -9.34 -3.89 5.66
C THR A 33 -8.32 -4.73 4.89
N GLY A 34 -7.40 -4.05 4.24
CA GLY A 34 -6.16 -4.56 3.72
C GLY A 34 -5.03 -3.60 4.11
N PRO A 35 -4.04 -3.37 3.24
CA PRO A 35 -3.07 -2.31 3.45
C PRO A 35 -3.75 -0.98 3.80
N LEU A 36 -3.18 -0.28 4.77
CA LEU A 36 -3.73 0.97 5.30
C LEU A 36 -2.62 1.93 5.72
N SER A 37 -2.96 3.20 5.81
CA SER A 37 -2.12 4.28 6.34
C SER A 37 -2.97 5.33 7.04
N PHE A 38 -2.54 5.77 8.20
CA PHE A 38 -3.14 6.89 8.91
C PHE A 38 -2.73 8.22 8.28
N ASN A 39 -3.61 9.22 8.39
CA ASN A 39 -3.22 10.62 8.22
C ASN A 39 -2.31 11.06 9.39
N ALA A 40 -1.71 12.25 9.28
CA ALA A 40 -0.76 12.75 10.28
C ALA A 40 -1.34 12.89 11.69
N THR A 41 -2.65 13.12 11.82
CA THR A 41 -3.34 13.27 13.11
C THR A 41 -3.89 11.96 13.67
N GLY A 42 -3.81 10.86 12.91
CA GLY A 42 -4.38 9.56 13.30
C GLY A 42 -5.91 9.50 13.30
N THR A 43 -6.62 10.50 12.79
CA THR A 43 -8.09 10.59 12.82
C THR A 43 -8.77 9.98 11.61
N VAL A 44 -8.04 9.87 10.49
CA VAL A 44 -8.54 9.33 9.22
C VAL A 44 -7.56 8.30 8.69
N ILE A 45 -8.09 7.21 8.16
CA ILE A 45 -7.30 6.12 7.60
C ILE A 45 -7.56 6.05 6.09
N ALA A 46 -6.51 6.06 5.28
CA ALA A 46 -6.58 5.59 3.90
C ALA A 46 -6.35 4.07 3.87
N TYR A 47 -7.26 3.31 3.29
CA TYR A 47 -7.22 1.86 3.33
C TYR A 47 -7.81 1.20 2.10
N ASN A 48 -7.37 -0.03 1.83
CA ASN A 48 -8.08 -0.95 0.95
C ASN A 48 -9.16 -1.69 1.75
N LYS A 49 -10.40 -1.79 1.23
CA LYS A 49 -11.47 -2.55 1.93
C LYS A 49 -11.23 -4.05 1.96
N LEU A 50 -10.47 -4.56 0.98
CA LEU A 50 -10.05 -5.94 0.87
C LEU A 50 -8.53 -5.95 0.76
N SER A 51 -7.90 -7.02 1.21
CA SER A 51 -6.50 -7.26 0.88
C SER A 51 -6.42 -8.25 -0.27
N ARG A 52 -6.60 -7.76 -1.50
CA ARG A 52 -6.37 -8.62 -2.65
C ARG A 52 -4.91 -9.03 -2.67
N ILE A 53 -3.99 -8.11 -2.31
CA ILE A 53 -2.52 -8.31 -2.24
C ILE A 53 -2.05 -9.53 -1.44
N PHE A 54 -2.82 -10.07 -0.49
CA PHE A 54 -2.47 -11.30 0.23
C PHE A 54 -3.14 -12.58 -0.32
N ARG A 55 -3.76 -12.55 -1.50
CA ARG A 55 -4.42 -13.72 -2.09
C ARG A 55 -3.43 -14.60 -2.86
N VAL A 56 -3.70 -15.90 -2.84
CA VAL A 56 -2.90 -16.93 -3.55
C VAL A 56 -2.88 -16.71 -5.07
N PHE A 57 -3.96 -16.15 -5.64
CA PHE A 57 -4.05 -15.85 -7.06
C PHE A 57 -4.21 -14.36 -7.29
N HIS A 58 -3.08 -13.72 -7.58
CA HIS A 58 -3.01 -12.36 -8.08
C HIS A 58 -3.18 -12.29 -9.57
N ARG A 59 -4.11 -11.47 -10.03
CA ARG A 59 -4.38 -11.27 -11.46
C ARG A 59 -4.04 -9.84 -11.82
N LYS A 60 -3.03 -9.66 -12.67
CA LYS A 60 -2.75 -8.39 -13.34
C LYS A 60 -3.92 -8.00 -14.25
N HIS A 61 -4.11 -6.70 -14.48
CA HIS A 61 -5.17 -6.16 -15.32
C HIS A 61 -6.58 -6.62 -14.92
N TYR A 62 -6.80 -6.83 -13.62
CA TYR A 62 -8.09 -7.20 -13.11
C TYR A 62 -8.98 -5.97 -12.95
N PHE A 63 -10.03 -5.88 -13.76
CA PHE A 63 -11.01 -4.78 -13.75
C PHE A 63 -12.37 -5.20 -13.17
N GLY A 64 -12.44 -6.36 -12.52
CA GLY A 64 -13.68 -6.88 -11.94
C GLY A 64 -14.06 -6.17 -10.64
N GLY A 65 -15.23 -6.52 -10.09
CA GLY A 65 -15.81 -5.85 -8.92
C GLY A 65 -14.98 -5.90 -7.63
N GLN A 66 -13.95 -6.75 -7.57
CA GLN A 66 -13.04 -6.84 -6.42
C GLN A 66 -11.69 -6.13 -6.64
N ALA A 67 -11.52 -5.36 -7.73
CA ALA A 67 -10.28 -4.62 -7.96
C ALA A 67 -10.04 -3.65 -6.81
N ASP A 68 -8.83 -3.65 -6.24
CA ASP A 68 -8.57 -2.89 -5.02
C ASP A 68 -8.76 -1.39 -5.28
N LYS A 69 -9.52 -0.77 -4.39
CA LYS A 69 -9.74 0.68 -4.35
C LYS A 69 -9.25 1.21 -3.00
N ILE A 70 -8.84 2.46 -3.00
CA ILE A 70 -8.44 3.16 -1.78
C ILE A 70 -9.61 4.02 -1.33
N PHE A 71 -10.00 3.83 -0.08
CA PHE A 71 -11.02 4.60 0.61
C PHE A 71 -10.39 5.37 1.76
N THR A 72 -11.02 6.46 2.19
CA THR A 72 -10.85 7.00 3.53
C THR A 72 -11.82 6.34 4.50
N TYR A 73 -11.46 6.33 5.78
CA TYR A 73 -12.32 6.00 6.91
C TYR A 73 -12.08 7.04 8.01
N ASP A 74 -13.11 7.79 8.37
CA ASP A 74 -13.09 8.74 9.48
C ASP A 74 -13.43 8.01 10.78
N LEU A 75 -12.51 8.03 11.75
CA LEU A 75 -12.65 7.25 12.99
C LEU A 75 -13.71 7.80 13.94
N ALA A 76 -14.10 9.07 13.81
CA ALA A 76 -15.10 9.69 14.68
C ALA A 76 -16.52 9.39 14.18
N THR A 77 -16.72 9.40 12.87
CA THR A 77 -18.05 9.27 12.24
C THR A 77 -18.31 7.89 11.66
N GLY A 78 -17.26 7.09 11.43
CA GLY A 78 -17.35 5.83 10.69
C GLY A 78 -17.59 6.00 9.19
N ALA A 79 -17.55 7.23 8.67
CA ALA A 79 -17.79 7.52 7.27
C ALA A 79 -16.64 7.01 6.39
N SER A 80 -16.98 6.41 5.25
CA SER A 80 -16.00 5.94 4.28
C SER A 80 -16.28 6.48 2.88
N THR A 81 -15.25 7.04 2.24
CA THR A 81 -15.36 7.65 0.90
C THR A 81 -14.26 7.13 0.00
N GLN A 82 -14.57 6.81 -1.25
CA GLN A 82 -13.54 6.39 -2.21
C GLN A 82 -12.64 7.57 -2.55
N LEU A 83 -11.33 7.39 -2.43
CA LEU A 83 -10.35 8.47 -2.57
C LEU A 83 -9.70 8.49 -3.96
N VAL A 84 -9.58 7.32 -4.58
CA VAL A 84 -8.91 7.13 -5.88
C VAL A 84 -9.84 6.41 -6.84
N HIS A 85 -10.05 7.01 -8.01
CA HIS A 85 -10.91 6.47 -9.06
C HIS A 85 -10.07 5.99 -10.25
N TRP A 86 -10.02 4.68 -10.41
CA TRP A 86 -9.43 4.01 -11.57
C TRP A 86 -10.06 2.62 -11.68
N LYS A 87 -10.23 2.10 -12.90
CA LYS A 87 -10.91 0.81 -13.13
C LYS A 87 -10.12 -0.39 -12.61
N GLY A 88 -8.79 -0.34 -12.70
CA GLY A 88 -7.87 -1.36 -12.19
C GLY A 88 -7.51 -1.18 -10.74
N GLU A 89 -6.29 -1.59 -10.43
CA GLU A 89 -5.81 -1.73 -9.06
C GLU A 89 -5.33 -0.38 -8.50
N ASN A 90 -5.69 -0.11 -7.25
CA ASN A 90 -5.10 0.93 -6.42
C ASN A 90 -4.88 0.35 -5.03
N THR A 91 -3.63 0.17 -4.63
CA THR A 91 -3.27 -0.54 -3.41
C THR A 91 -2.07 0.09 -2.70
N PHE A 92 -1.73 -0.40 -1.52
CA PHE A 92 -0.67 0.12 -0.65
C PHE A 92 -0.78 1.65 -0.43
N PRO A 93 -1.91 2.15 0.14
CA PRO A 93 -2.01 3.56 0.49
C PRO A 93 -0.92 3.93 1.50
N MET A 94 -0.24 5.03 1.23
CA MET A 94 0.81 5.62 2.07
C MET A 94 0.52 7.12 2.16
N TRP A 95 -0.03 7.55 3.29
CA TRP A 95 -0.44 8.93 3.49
C TRP A 95 0.70 9.72 4.16
N VAL A 96 1.24 10.70 3.44
CA VAL A 96 2.35 11.54 3.91
C VAL A 96 1.97 13.01 3.74
N GLY A 97 1.76 13.70 4.86
CA GLY A 97 1.31 15.09 4.87
C GLY A 97 0.00 15.28 4.10
N ASN A 98 0.07 16.04 3.00
CA ASN A 98 -1.08 16.31 2.14
C ASN A 98 -1.11 15.47 0.84
N THR A 99 -0.31 14.40 0.79
CA THR A 99 -0.15 13.55 -0.38
C THR A 99 -0.48 12.12 0.00
N LEU A 100 -1.33 11.47 -0.82
CA LEU A 100 -1.47 10.03 -0.80
C LEU A 100 -0.57 9.44 -1.88
N TYR A 101 0.40 8.66 -1.48
CA TYR A 101 1.15 7.76 -2.35
C TYR A 101 0.46 6.39 -2.38
N TYR A 102 0.48 5.72 -3.53
CA TYR A 102 -0.15 4.40 -3.70
C TYR A 102 0.38 3.70 -4.95
N ALA A 103 0.25 2.38 -5.00
CA ALA A 103 0.55 1.61 -6.21
C ALA A 103 -0.68 1.53 -7.13
N SER A 104 -0.51 1.74 -8.43
CA SER A 104 -1.58 1.63 -9.42
C SER A 104 -1.09 1.21 -10.80
N ASP A 105 -1.91 0.42 -11.50
CA ASP A 105 -1.65 -0.14 -12.83
C ASP A 105 -2.17 0.76 -13.98
N ARG A 106 -2.41 2.04 -13.69
CA ARG A 106 -3.00 3.00 -14.64
C ARG A 106 -2.04 3.57 -15.68
N GLY A 107 -0.74 3.28 -15.55
CA GLY A 107 0.27 3.71 -16.51
C GLY A 107 0.12 3.00 -17.85
N ALA A 108 0.83 3.48 -18.87
CA ALA A 108 0.74 2.95 -20.23
C ALA A 108 1.06 1.44 -20.32
N ASN A 109 1.99 0.97 -19.48
CA ASN A 109 2.44 -0.42 -19.47
C ASN A 109 1.54 -1.35 -18.63
N GLY A 110 0.54 -0.80 -17.92
CA GLY A 110 -0.39 -1.59 -17.13
C GLY A 110 0.24 -2.35 -15.94
N VAL A 111 1.45 -1.99 -15.54
CA VAL A 111 2.14 -2.54 -14.35
C VAL A 111 2.00 -1.59 -13.16
N LEU A 112 2.00 -2.13 -11.95
CA LEU A 112 1.89 -1.33 -10.73
C LEU A 112 3.10 -0.40 -10.61
N ASN A 113 2.86 0.89 -10.67
CA ASN A 113 3.84 1.93 -10.35
C ASN A 113 3.36 2.75 -9.16
N ILE A 114 4.26 3.51 -8.52
CA ILE A 114 3.88 4.46 -7.48
C ILE A 114 3.29 5.70 -8.12
N TRP A 115 2.14 6.13 -7.62
CA TRP A 115 1.45 7.35 -7.96
C TRP A 115 1.29 8.21 -6.73
N ALA A 116 1.28 9.53 -6.93
CA ALA A 116 1.01 10.50 -5.90
C ALA A 116 -0.26 11.28 -6.24
N LYS A 117 -1.18 11.38 -5.27
CA LYS A 117 -2.37 12.23 -5.31
C LYS A 117 -2.25 13.33 -4.27
N ASN A 118 -2.30 14.59 -4.70
CA ASN A 118 -2.47 15.72 -3.79
C ASN A 118 -3.91 15.71 -3.26
N LEU A 119 -4.08 15.70 -1.94
CA LEU A 119 -5.39 15.56 -1.31
C LEU A 119 -6.19 16.88 -1.25
N LYS A 120 -5.54 18.03 -1.44
CA LYS A 120 -6.21 19.33 -1.53
C LYS A 120 -6.71 19.60 -2.95
N THR A 121 -5.86 19.36 -3.94
CA THR A 121 -6.18 19.70 -5.35
C THR A 121 -6.73 18.53 -6.15
N GLY A 122 -6.59 17.31 -5.64
CA GLY A 122 -6.99 16.08 -6.34
C GLY A 122 -6.06 15.65 -7.48
N VAL A 123 -5.06 16.47 -7.83
CA VAL A 123 -4.08 16.23 -8.91
C VAL A 123 -3.29 14.95 -8.64
N GLN A 124 -3.11 14.14 -9.68
CA GLN A 124 -2.42 12.86 -9.64
C GLN A 124 -1.26 12.85 -10.64
N HIS A 125 -0.12 12.30 -10.26
CA HIS A 125 1.03 12.12 -11.14
C HIS A 125 1.79 10.82 -10.81
N PRO A 126 2.47 10.21 -11.81
CA PRO A 126 3.33 9.07 -11.54
C PRO A 126 4.58 9.52 -10.76
N VAL A 127 5.04 8.65 -9.87
CA VAL A 127 6.29 8.79 -9.10
C VAL A 127 7.37 7.87 -9.65
N THR A 128 6.97 6.68 -10.10
CA THR A 128 7.81 5.73 -10.82
C THR A 128 7.19 5.40 -12.18
N ASP A 129 8.01 4.92 -13.11
CA ASP A 129 7.59 4.46 -14.44
C ASP A 129 8.39 3.22 -14.87
N PHE A 130 8.35 2.18 -14.03
CA PHE A 130 8.93 0.89 -14.38
C PHE A 130 8.11 0.23 -15.49
N PRO A 131 8.75 -0.32 -16.54
CA PRO A 131 8.03 -0.76 -17.73
C PRO A 131 7.58 -2.22 -17.71
N THR A 132 8.09 -3.05 -16.78
CA THR A 132 8.02 -4.51 -16.92
C THR A 132 7.41 -5.22 -15.71
N TYR A 133 7.88 -4.90 -14.51
CA TYR A 133 7.44 -5.57 -13.29
C TYR A 133 6.52 -4.64 -12.49
N ASP A 134 5.74 -5.26 -11.60
CA ASP A 134 4.93 -4.51 -10.65
C ASP A 134 5.85 -4.06 -9.51
N VAL A 135 5.60 -2.88 -8.97
CA VAL A 135 6.15 -2.50 -7.68
C VAL A 135 5.56 -3.37 -6.58
N ASP A 136 6.44 -4.02 -5.83
CA ASP A 136 6.13 -4.88 -4.71
C ASP A 136 6.45 -4.19 -3.38
N TRP A 137 5.56 -4.38 -2.41
CA TRP A 137 5.69 -3.97 -1.00
C TRP A 137 6.23 -2.55 -0.75
N PRO A 138 5.67 -1.51 -1.39
CA PRO A 138 6.10 -0.15 -1.09
C PRO A 138 5.72 0.25 0.33
N SER A 139 6.64 0.92 1.01
CA SER A 139 6.47 1.36 2.40
C SER A 139 7.06 2.74 2.60
N ALA A 140 6.23 3.68 3.06
CA ALA A 140 6.65 5.04 3.37
C ALA A 140 7.24 5.11 4.79
N GLY A 141 8.43 5.69 4.90
CA GLY A 141 9.02 6.17 6.15
C GLY A 141 9.00 7.70 6.23
N ASN A 142 9.83 8.26 7.09
CA ASN A 142 9.86 9.72 7.30
C ASN A 142 10.47 10.50 6.13
N THR A 143 11.41 9.90 5.40
CA THR A 143 12.22 10.60 4.37
C THR A 143 11.93 10.14 2.95
N GLY A 144 11.20 9.03 2.79
CA GLY A 144 10.97 8.43 1.48
C GLY A 144 10.14 7.17 1.51
N ILE A 145 10.02 6.53 0.34
CA ILE A 145 9.33 5.26 0.14
C ILE A 145 10.37 4.21 -0.27
N ALA A 146 10.49 3.14 0.50
CA ALA A 146 11.22 1.94 0.08
C ALA A 146 10.28 1.05 -0.75
N LEU A 147 10.79 0.48 -1.84
CA LEU A 147 10.01 -0.37 -2.73
C LEU A 147 10.91 -1.35 -3.50
N SER A 148 10.34 -2.45 -3.99
CA SER A 148 11.03 -3.34 -4.91
C SER A 148 10.35 -3.43 -6.28
N ASP A 149 11.13 -3.64 -7.32
CA ASP A 149 10.67 -3.92 -8.68
C ASP A 149 11.65 -4.91 -9.33
N GLY A 150 11.13 -6.03 -9.84
CA GLY A 150 11.95 -7.04 -10.54
C GLY A 150 13.14 -7.58 -9.75
N GLY A 151 12.98 -7.75 -8.43
CA GLY A 151 14.04 -8.23 -7.52
C GLY A 151 15.13 -7.20 -7.18
N LYS A 152 14.93 -5.93 -7.55
CA LYS A 152 15.82 -4.81 -7.16
C LYS A 152 15.14 -3.95 -6.11
N LEU A 153 15.93 -3.38 -5.21
CA LEU A 153 15.47 -2.45 -4.17
C LEU A 153 15.68 -1.00 -4.62
N TYR A 154 14.70 -0.14 -4.32
CA TYR A 154 14.76 1.29 -4.61
C TYR A 154 14.24 2.09 -3.41
N VAL A 155 14.68 3.35 -3.34
CA VAL A 155 14.14 4.36 -2.44
C VAL A 155 13.74 5.60 -3.24
N TYR A 156 12.49 6.02 -3.11
CA TYR A 156 12.03 7.34 -3.53
C TYR A 156 12.22 8.34 -2.38
N SER A 157 12.97 9.42 -2.60
CA SER A 157 13.17 10.47 -1.59
C SER A 157 12.10 11.55 -1.68
N PHE A 158 11.48 11.91 -0.56
CA PHE A 158 10.52 13.02 -0.51
C PHE A 158 11.18 14.38 -0.71
N ALA A 159 12.41 14.55 -0.24
CA ALA A 159 13.14 15.80 -0.33
C ALA A 159 13.58 16.10 -1.76
N THR A 160 14.14 15.11 -2.45
CA THR A 160 14.70 15.29 -3.79
C THR A 160 13.75 14.89 -4.90
N ARG A 161 12.69 14.13 -4.57
CA ARG A 161 11.74 13.55 -5.54
C ARG A 161 12.39 12.63 -6.57
N HIS A 162 13.48 11.99 -6.19
CA HIS A 162 14.19 11.03 -7.03
C HIS A 162 14.05 9.61 -6.50
N VAL A 163 13.94 8.66 -7.44
CA VAL A 163 14.02 7.22 -7.17
C VAL A 163 15.47 6.79 -7.37
N THR A 164 16.06 6.17 -6.35
CA THR A 164 17.45 5.69 -6.40
C THR A 164 17.47 4.19 -6.14
N ARG A 165 18.16 3.44 -6.99
CA ARG A 165 18.40 2.01 -6.77
C ARG A 165 19.37 1.83 -5.61
N ILE A 166 19.01 0.95 -4.68
CA ILE A 166 19.89 0.54 -3.59
C ILE A 166 20.64 -0.72 -4.02
N PRO A 167 21.99 -0.68 -4.14
CA PRO A 167 22.76 -1.88 -4.42
C PRO A 167 22.71 -2.78 -3.17
N VAL A 168 22.17 -3.98 -3.33
CA VAL A 168 22.13 -5.01 -2.29
C VAL A 168 22.99 -6.18 -2.75
N THR A 169 23.92 -6.59 -1.91
CA THR A 169 24.69 -7.82 -2.09
C THR A 169 24.24 -8.79 -1.02
N VAL A 170 23.63 -9.90 -1.43
CA VAL A 170 23.34 -11.00 -0.52
C VAL A 170 24.59 -11.89 -0.48
N PRO A 171 25.29 -11.99 0.67
CA PRO A 171 26.43 -12.89 0.78
C PRO A 171 25.92 -14.33 0.64
N LEU A 172 26.26 -14.97 -0.48
CA LEU A 172 26.03 -16.39 -0.67
C LEU A 172 27.12 -17.13 0.11
N THR A 173 26.79 -17.72 1.26
CA THR A 173 27.70 -18.58 2.02
C THR A 173 27.94 -19.95 1.37
N GLY A 174 27.76 -20.07 0.05
CA GLY A 174 28.02 -21.29 -0.73
C GLY A 174 26.93 -22.36 -0.67
N SER A 175 25.96 -22.28 0.24
CA SER A 175 24.85 -23.24 0.29
C SER A 175 23.70 -22.77 -0.58
N ARG A 176 23.66 -23.25 -1.82
CA ARG A 176 22.53 -23.09 -2.74
C ARG A 176 21.34 -23.89 -2.19
N THR A 177 20.53 -23.30 -1.31
CA THR A 177 19.21 -23.85 -1.01
C THR A 177 18.32 -23.64 -2.24
N LEU A 178 17.76 -24.76 -2.70
CA LEU A 178 17.13 -25.04 -4.01
C LEU A 178 16.00 -24.06 -4.44
N PRO A 179 15.62 -24.07 -5.75
CA PRO A 179 14.87 -23.00 -6.43
C PRO A 179 13.48 -22.69 -5.91
#